data_AF-A0A0F8XL52-F1
#
_entry.id   AF-A0A0F8XL52-F1
#
_cell.length_a   1.000
_cell.length_b   1.000
_cell.length_c   1.000
_cell.angle_alpha   90.00
_cell.angle_beta   90.00
_cell.angle_gamma   90.00
#
_symmetry.space_group_name_H-M   'P 1'
#
loop_
_entity.id
_entity.type
_entity.pdbx_description
1 polymer ?
#
loop_
_entity_poly.entity_id
_entity_poly.type
_entity_poly.pdbx_seq_one_letter_code
_entity_poly.pdbx_strand_id
1 'polypeptide(L)'
;MAPKKKVVGTVDIPLQDYLDLVSSGELSREKQVRLAKISEQLEIFLSFLVHEEFFREAINQFNSQSSVCEIHIVDGRVKIDLPDK
;
A
#
# COMPACT_ATOMS: atom_id res chain seq x y z
N MET A 1 -28.54 21.54 42.33
CA MET A 1 -27.66 21.08 41.23
C MET A 1 -26.72 22.22 40.87
N ALA A 2 -25.43 22.09 41.15
CA ALA A 2 -24.44 23.11 40.79
C ALA A 2 -23.93 22.88 39.35
N PRO A 3 -23.74 23.92 38.52
CA PRO A 3 -23.26 23.77 37.16
C PRO A 3 -21.76 23.42 37.13
N LYS A 4 -21.39 22.36 36.39
CA LYS A 4 -19.99 21.97 36.18
C LYS A 4 -19.28 23.01 35.31
N LYS A 5 -18.22 23.63 35.85
CA LYS A 5 -17.35 24.60 35.16
C LYS A 5 -16.57 23.89 34.04
N LYS A 6 -16.71 24.34 32.78
CA LYS A 6 -15.87 23.86 31.67
C LYS A 6 -14.44 24.37 31.89
N VAL A 7 -13.50 23.45 32.12
CA VAL A 7 -12.07 23.75 32.14
C VAL A 7 -11.61 23.70 30.69
N VAL A 8 -11.27 24.85 30.11
CA VAL A 8 -10.52 24.91 28.84
C VAL A 8 -9.06 24.73 29.23
N GLY A 9 -8.58 23.50 29.17
CA GLY A 9 -7.17 23.18 29.39
C GLY A 9 -6.38 23.48 28.13
N THR A 10 -5.26 24.18 28.27
CA THR A 10 -4.25 24.30 27.22
C THR A 10 -3.38 23.05 27.27
N VAL A 11 -3.12 22.44 26.12
CA VAL A 11 -2.21 21.29 26.00
C VAL A 11 -0.93 21.80 25.34
N ASP A 12 0.17 21.70 26.07
CA ASP A 12 1.49 22.00 25.54
C ASP A 12 2.06 20.72 24.93
N ILE A 13 2.33 20.78 23.63
CA ILE A 13 3.05 19.72 22.90
C ILE A 13 4.47 20.20 22.59
N PRO A 14 5.50 19.37 22.81
CA PRO A 14 6.84 19.66 22.33
C PRO A 14 6.81 19.91 20.82
N LEU A 15 7.55 20.94 20.37
CA LEU A 15 7.59 21.29 18.94
C LEU A 15 8.08 20.12 18.08
N GLN A 16 9.00 19.30 18.61
CA GLN A 16 9.50 18.12 17.91
C GLN A 16 8.38 17.09 17.70
N ASP A 17 7.59 16.78 18.73
CA ASP A 17 6.46 15.85 18.62
C ASP A 17 5.43 16.32 17.60
N TYR A 18 5.20 17.64 17.50
CA TYR A 18 4.34 18.20 16.45
C TYR A 18 4.92 17.98 15.05
N LEU A 19 6.22 18.24 14.85
CA LEU A 19 6.88 18.05 13.56
C LEU A 19 6.93 16.56 13.16
N ASP A 20 7.15 15.68 14.12
CA ASP A 20 7.15 14.22 13.94
C ASP A 20 5.75 13.72 13.58
N LEU A 21 4.70 14.27 14.19
CA LEU A 21 3.31 13.94 13.87
C LEU A 21 2.94 14.39 12.44
N VAL A 22 3.35 15.61 12.05
CA VAL A 22 3.11 16.13 10.70
C VAL A 22 3.83 15.29 9.65
N SER A 23 5.11 15.00 9.84
CA SER A 23 5.91 14.17 8.92
C SER A 23 5.38 12.73 8.84
N SER A 24 4.92 12.16 9.96
CA SER A 24 4.27 10.85 9.99
C SER A 24 2.98 10.82 9.15
N GLY A 25 2.21 11.91 9.17
CA GLY A 25 1.02 12.07 8.34
C GLY A 25 1.34 12.07 6.84
N GLU A 26 2.41 12.77 6.44
CA GLU A 26 2.87 12.80 5.05
C GLU A 26 3.35 11.43 4.58
N LEU A 27 4.18 10.75 5.38
CA LEU A 27 4.65 9.38 5.09
C LEU A 27 3.50 8.38 5.00
N SER A 28 2.49 8.51 5.86
CA SER A 28 1.30 7.65 5.82
C SER A 28 0.51 7.87 4.53
N ARG A 29 0.39 9.12 4.06
CA ARG A 29 -0.30 9.44 2.80
C ARG A 29 0.46 8.88 1.60
N GLU A 30 1.79 9.00 1.57
CA GLU A 30 2.61 8.39 0.53
C GLU A 30 2.46 6.87 0.49
N LYS A 31 2.46 6.22 1.66
CA LYS A 31 2.24 4.77 1.76
C LYS A 31 0.86 4.38 1.24
N GLN A 32 -0.19 5.11 1.58
CA GLN A 32 -1.54 4.85 1.06
C GLN A 32 -1.60 4.97 -0.47
N VAL A 33 -0.97 6.01 -1.04
CA VAL A 33 -0.93 6.20 -2.50
C VAL A 33 -0.18 5.05 -3.18
N ARG A 34 0.95 4.60 -2.63
CA ARG A 34 1.69 3.44 -3.16
C ARG A 34 0.86 2.17 -3.06
N LEU A 35 0.19 1.95 -1.93
CA LEU A 35 -0.58 0.73 -1.68
C LEU A 35 -1.82 0.67 -2.57
N ALA A 36 -2.49 1.80 -2.82
CA ALA A 36 -3.58 1.89 -3.78
C ALA A 36 -3.13 1.54 -5.21
N LYS A 37 -1.98 2.07 -5.66
CA LYS A 37 -1.42 1.72 -6.98
C LYS A 37 -1.07 0.24 -7.09
N ILE A 38 -0.46 -0.33 -6.05
CA ILE A 38 -0.13 -1.76 -6.02
C ILE A 38 -1.41 -2.60 -6.06
N SER A 39 -2.44 -2.21 -5.30
CA SER A 39 -3.72 -2.90 -5.26
C SER A 39 -4.44 -2.88 -6.62
N GLU A 40 -4.43 -1.73 -7.31
CA GLU A 40 -5.00 -1.60 -8.66
C GLU A 40 -4.28 -2.52 -9.67
N GLN A 41 -2.94 -2.58 -9.60
CA GLN A 41 -2.17 -3.48 -10.44
C GLN A 41 -2.44 -4.96 -10.12
N LEU A 42 -2.61 -5.29 -8.84
CA LEU A 42 -2.97 -6.63 -8.40
C LEU A 42 -4.39 -7.03 -8.85
N GLU A 43 -5.34 -6.11 -8.81
CA GLU A 43 -6.71 -6.33 -9.30
C GLU A 43 -6.72 -6.59 -10.80
N ILE A 44 -6.00 -5.77 -11.58
CA ILE A 44 -5.82 -5.98 -13.02
C ILE A 44 -5.18 -7.35 -13.29
N PHE A 45 -4.11 -7.71 -12.57
CA PHE A 45 -3.47 -9.01 -12.70
C PHE A 45 -4.41 -10.18 -12.36
N LEU A 46 -5.16 -10.08 -11.26
CA LEU A 46 -6.14 -11.09 -10.86
C LEU A 46 -7.32 -11.18 -11.84
N SER A 47 -7.66 -10.12 -12.56
CA SER A 47 -8.67 -10.17 -13.63
C SER A 47 -8.19 -10.97 -14.85
N PHE A 48 -6.88 -10.93 -15.16
CA PHE A 48 -6.26 -11.75 -16.21
C PHE A 48 -6.16 -13.24 -15.82
N LEU A 49 -6.13 -13.52 -14.51
CA LEU A 49 -6.08 -14.87 -13.93
C LEU A 49 -7.34 -15.72 -14.21
N VAL A 50 -8.47 -15.08 -14.49
CA VAL A 50 -9.80 -15.73 -14.63
C VAL A 50 -9.95 -16.53 -15.93
N HIS A 51 -8.96 -16.49 -16.84
CA HIS A 51 -8.94 -17.29 -18.06
C HIS A 51 -7.77 -18.29 -18.02
N GLU A 52 -8.08 -19.51 -17.58
CA GLU A 52 -7.14 -20.60 -17.26
C GLU A 52 -6.17 -20.95 -18.41
N GLU A 53 -6.57 -20.72 -19.68
CA GLU A 53 -5.76 -21.03 -20.86
C GLU A 53 -4.69 -19.97 -21.20
N PHE A 54 -4.82 -18.72 -20.73
CA PHE A 54 -3.94 -17.61 -21.13
C PHE A 54 -2.91 -17.18 -20.06
N PHE A 55 -2.93 -17.85 -18.90
CA PHE A 55 -2.27 -17.34 -17.70
C PHE A 55 -0.74 -17.20 -17.83
N ARG A 56 -0.08 -18.14 -18.50
CA ARG A 56 1.40 -18.13 -18.62
C ARG A 56 1.89 -17.04 -19.56
N GLU A 57 1.18 -16.78 -20.63
CA GLU A 57 1.58 -15.79 -21.64
C GLU A 57 1.38 -14.37 -21.11
N ALA A 58 0.28 -14.13 -20.38
CA ALA A 58 0.03 -12.90 -19.67
C ALA A 58 1.07 -12.61 -18.57
N ILE A 59 1.49 -13.62 -17.79
CA ILE A 59 2.56 -13.47 -16.79
C ILE A 59 3.88 -13.06 -17.45
N ASN A 60 4.25 -13.71 -18.56
CA ASN A 60 5.50 -13.39 -19.26
C ASN A 60 5.49 -11.96 -19.83
N GLN A 61 4.37 -11.53 -20.43
CA GLN A 61 4.21 -10.14 -20.87
C GLN A 61 4.25 -9.15 -19.70
N PHE A 62 3.60 -9.46 -18.58
CA PHE A 62 3.64 -8.63 -17.38
C PHE A 62 5.06 -8.49 -16.84
N ASN A 63 5.78 -9.61 -16.63
CA ASN A 63 7.14 -9.60 -16.12
C ASN A 63 8.10 -8.84 -17.05
N SER A 64 7.89 -8.90 -18.38
CA SER A 64 8.70 -8.13 -19.34
C SER A 64 8.53 -6.61 -19.24
N GLN A 65 7.40 -6.14 -18.72
CA GLN A 65 7.05 -4.71 -18.63
C GLN A 65 7.16 -4.18 -17.20
N SER A 66 7.07 -5.05 -16.20
CA SER A 66 7.12 -4.69 -14.79
C SER A 66 8.55 -4.40 -14.35
N SER A 67 8.74 -3.27 -13.67
CA SER A 67 10.01 -2.87 -13.04
C SER A 67 9.95 -2.92 -11.51
N VAL A 68 8.82 -3.39 -10.96
CA VAL A 68 8.46 -3.28 -9.55
C VAL A 68 8.27 -4.65 -8.90
N CYS A 69 7.85 -5.65 -9.66
CA CYS A 69 7.68 -7.01 -9.18
C CYS A 69 7.74 -8.02 -10.34
N GLU A 70 8.09 -9.25 -10.01
CA GLU A 70 8.12 -10.38 -10.92
C GLU A 70 7.20 -11.48 -10.39
N ILE A 71 6.45 -12.13 -11.27
CA ILE A 71 5.45 -13.14 -10.90
C ILE A 71 5.89 -14.51 -11.43
N HIS A 72 5.90 -15.50 -10.54
CA HIS A 72 6.26 -16.87 -10.85
C HIS A 72 5.15 -17.82 -10.42
N ILE A 73 4.96 -18.90 -11.20
CA ILE A 73 4.10 -20.03 -10.80
C ILE A 73 5.02 -21.16 -10.35
N VAL A 74 4.95 -21.54 -9.09
CA VAL A 74 5.71 -22.65 -8.50
C VAL A 74 4.73 -23.59 -7.80
N ASP A 75 4.73 -24.87 -8.16
CA ASP A 75 3.85 -25.90 -7.58
C ASP A 75 2.35 -25.55 -7.58
N GLY A 76 1.88 -24.94 -8.68
CA GLY A 76 0.48 -24.51 -8.82
C GLY A 76 0.10 -23.30 -7.95
N ARG A 77 1.07 -22.65 -7.31
CA ARG A 77 0.90 -21.43 -6.51
C ARG A 77 1.57 -20.25 -7.19
N VAL A 78 0.94 -19.09 -7.10
CA VAL A 78 1.50 -17.83 -7.58
C VAL A 78 2.39 -17.24 -6.50
N LYS A 79 3.64 -16.94 -6.85
CA LYS A 79 4.64 -16.27 -6.03
C LYS A 79 4.95 -14.92 -6.68
N ILE A 80 4.88 -13.85 -5.90
CA ILE A 80 5.18 -12.49 -6.34
C ILE A 80 6.48 -12.08 -5.64
N ASP A 81 7.52 -11.87 -6.43
CA ASP A 81 8.81 -11.40 -5.97
C ASP A 81 8.87 -9.87 -6.16
N LEU A 82 9.11 -9.18 -5.05
CA LEU A 82 9.31 -7.73 -5.02
C LEU A 82 10.82 -7.52 -4.90
N PRO A 83 11.53 -7.11 -5.98
CA PRO A 83 12.93 -6.74 -5.86
C PRO A 83 13.03 -5.56 -4.90
N ASP A 84 13.68 -5.77 -3.75
CA ASP A 84 14.08 -4.69 -2.87
C ASP A 84 14.99 -3.74 -3.65
N LYS A 85 14.58 -2.47 -3.75
CA LYS A 85 15.42 -1.40 -4.28
C LYS A 85 16.42 -0.95 -3.24
#